data_AF-A0A428S9I8-F1
#
_entry.id   AF-A0A428S9I8-F1
#
_cell.length_a   1.000
_cell.length_b   1.000
_cell.length_c   1.000
_cell.angle_alpha   90.00
_cell.angle_beta   90.00
_cell.angle_gamma   90.00
#
_symmetry.space_group_name_H-M   'P 1'
#
loop_
_entity.id
_entity.type
_entity.pdbx_description
1 polymer ?
#
loop_
_entity_poly.entity_id
_entity_poly.type
_entity_poly.pdbx_seq_one_letter_code
_entity_poly.pdbx_strand_id
1 'polypeptide(L)'
;MNTLAVGRVYFAGHSGDGNPQNYLNNVAANVAIMHVGADVADIVSKEVFRTRLVGVAARWYEDFEPADKTWDAVKKAFCEKFREGDPAVESALIAEAHGFGRDSGETLSSYLKRGEKLYHKLRGTFRQTLLTSLILRLNDGDKDLRLQERVQDRLYADGEWGKSVATATLTFNDVRDMIWECRSSTSEKLVRGDEVDASERDGSDEDLATPTGDDD
;
A
#
# COMPACT_ATOMS: atom_id res chain seq x y z
N MET A 1 7.86 -41.12 18.06
CA MET A 1 6.71 -40.88 17.17
C MET A 1 5.76 -39.93 17.91
N ASN A 2 5.76 -38.64 17.58
CA ASN A 2 4.84 -37.68 18.19
C ASN A 2 3.59 -37.57 17.33
N THR A 3 2.50 -38.14 17.81
CA THR A 3 1.16 -37.96 17.27
C THR A 3 0.70 -36.54 17.62
N LEU A 4 0.75 -35.62 16.65
CA LEU A 4 0.11 -34.31 16.79
C LEU A 4 -1.40 -34.55 16.92
N ALA A 5 -1.97 -34.23 18.09
CA ALA A 5 -3.40 -34.18 18.26
C ALA A 5 -3.97 -33.15 17.28
N VAL A 6 -4.57 -33.63 16.19
CA VAL A 6 -5.16 -32.77 15.17
C VAL A 6 -6.52 -32.28 15.69
N GLY A 7 -6.47 -31.21 16.49
CA GLY A 7 -7.66 -30.47 16.89
C GLY A 7 -8.32 -29.77 15.71
N ARG A 8 -9.64 -29.59 15.76
CA ARG A 8 -10.38 -28.73 14.82
C ARG A 8 -10.03 -27.28 15.14
N VAL A 9 -9.13 -26.69 14.35
CA VAL A 9 -8.80 -25.26 14.40
C VAL A 9 -9.79 -24.52 13.53
N TYR A 10 -10.40 -23.47 14.07
CA TYR A 10 -11.26 -22.53 13.33
C TYR A 10 -10.49 -21.23 13.09
N PHE A 11 -10.82 -20.52 12.02
CA PHE A 11 -10.18 -19.23 11.68
C PHE A 11 -11.26 -18.16 11.45
N ALA A 12 -11.25 -17.12 12.28
CA ALA A 12 -12.25 -16.06 12.24
C ALA A 12 -11.84 -14.84 11.42
N GLY A 13 -10.54 -14.67 11.15
CA GLY A 13 -9.96 -13.52 10.46
C GLY A 13 -9.55 -12.37 11.39
N HIS A 14 -9.34 -12.64 12.68
CA HIS A 14 -8.87 -11.65 13.66
C HIS A 14 -7.39 -11.85 14.01
N SER A 15 -6.74 -10.82 14.56
CA SER A 15 -5.33 -10.84 14.99
C SER A 15 -4.99 -11.82 16.13
N GLY A 16 -5.98 -12.54 16.66
CA GLY A 16 -5.81 -13.60 17.65
C GLY A 16 -5.82 -15.02 17.05
N ASP A 17 -6.18 -15.16 15.78
CA ASP A 17 -6.24 -16.46 15.09
C ASP A 17 -4.85 -16.95 14.66
N GLY A 18 -3.84 -16.07 14.73
CA GLY A 18 -2.46 -16.35 14.40
C GLY A 18 -2.20 -16.46 12.90
N ASN A 19 -0.99 -16.92 12.57
CA ASN A 19 -0.52 -16.93 11.18
C ASN A 19 -1.44 -17.78 10.26
N PRO A 20 -1.99 -17.22 9.18
CA PRO A 20 -2.88 -17.94 8.25
C PRO A 20 -2.22 -19.19 7.63
N GLN A 21 -0.89 -19.20 7.49
CA GLN A 21 -0.16 -20.37 7.01
C GLN A 21 -0.26 -21.56 7.99
N ASN A 22 -0.32 -21.30 9.30
CA ASN A 22 -0.49 -22.37 10.29
C ASN A 22 -1.88 -23.00 10.17
N TYR A 23 -2.91 -22.20 9.88
CA TYR A 23 -4.24 -22.71 9.58
C TYR A 23 -4.26 -23.58 8.32
N LEU A 24 -3.62 -23.15 7.23
CA LEU A 24 -3.49 -23.96 6.02
C LEU A 24 -2.72 -25.28 6.26
N ASN A 25 -1.68 -25.25 7.07
CA ASN A 25 -0.94 -26.45 7.46
C ASN A 25 -1.83 -27.42 8.26
N ASN A 26 -2.71 -26.91 9.13
CA ASN A 26 -3.70 -27.73 9.84
C ASN A 26 -4.71 -28.34 8.87
N VAL A 27 -5.21 -27.59 7.89
CA VAL A 27 -6.10 -28.11 6.83
C VAL A 27 -5.41 -29.26 6.08
N ALA A 28 -4.17 -29.06 5.62
CA ALA A 28 -3.41 -30.10 4.91
C ALA A 28 -3.20 -31.36 5.77
N ALA A 29 -2.86 -31.20 7.06
CA ALA A 29 -2.71 -32.32 7.98
C ALA A 29 -4.03 -33.10 8.18
N ASN A 30 -5.17 -32.41 8.25
CA ASN A 30 -6.49 -33.07 8.34
C ASN A 30 -6.83 -33.85 7.08
N VAL A 31 -6.59 -33.27 5.90
CA VAL A 31 -6.85 -33.94 4.62
C VAL A 31 -5.95 -35.18 4.47
N ALA A 32 -4.69 -35.11 4.89
CA ALA A 32 -3.78 -36.25 4.87
C ALA A 32 -4.29 -37.43 5.71
N ILE A 33 -4.89 -37.16 6.87
CA ILE A 33 -5.50 -38.21 7.74
C ILE A 33 -6.71 -38.87 7.08
N MET A 34 -7.41 -38.18 6.17
CA MET A 34 -8.57 -38.72 5.46
C MET A 34 -8.20 -39.73 4.36
N HIS A 35 -6.90 -39.93 4.06
CA HIS A 35 -6.40 -40.88 3.05
C HIS A 35 -7.10 -40.74 1.68
N VAL A 36 -7.38 -39.51 1.27
CA VAL A 36 -8.07 -39.21 0.02
C VAL A 36 -7.14 -39.31 -1.19
N GLY A 37 -7.68 -39.74 -2.34
CA GLY A 37 -6.94 -39.79 -3.60
C GLY A 37 -6.56 -38.40 -4.11
N ALA A 38 -5.47 -38.33 -4.90
CA ALA A 38 -4.96 -37.07 -5.44
C ALA A 38 -5.97 -36.34 -6.35
N ASP A 39 -6.85 -37.10 -6.99
CA ASP A 39 -7.94 -36.64 -7.86
C ASP A 39 -9.04 -35.85 -7.13
N VAL A 40 -9.22 -36.10 -5.82
CA VAL A 40 -10.24 -35.43 -5.00
C VAL A 40 -9.65 -34.56 -3.87
N ALA A 41 -8.33 -34.60 -3.67
CA ALA A 41 -7.63 -33.89 -2.60
C ALA A 41 -7.93 -32.38 -2.59
N ASP A 42 -8.01 -31.75 -3.76
CA ASP A 42 -8.32 -30.33 -3.91
C ASP A 42 -9.76 -29.99 -3.49
N ILE A 43 -10.72 -30.86 -3.82
CA ILE A 43 -12.14 -30.69 -3.45
C ILE A 43 -12.25 -30.80 -1.93
N VAL A 44 -11.65 -31.84 -1.35
CA VAL A 44 -11.70 -32.10 0.09
C VAL A 44 -10.97 -31.00 0.87
N SER A 45 -9.83 -30.52 0.39
CA SER A 45 -9.09 -29.41 1.02
C SER A 45 -9.91 -28.14 1.08
N LYS A 46 -10.59 -27.79 -0.02
CA LYS A 46 -11.49 -26.62 -0.06
C LYS A 46 -12.66 -26.76 0.89
N GLU A 47 -13.25 -27.95 1.02
CA GLU A 47 -14.39 -28.15 1.92
C GLU A 47 -13.96 -28.13 3.40
N VAL A 48 -12.83 -28.76 3.75
CA VAL A 48 -12.27 -28.69 5.11
C VAL A 48 -11.87 -27.27 5.47
N PHE A 49 -11.31 -26.53 4.52
CA PHE A 49 -10.98 -25.11 4.69
C PHE A 49 -12.25 -24.27 4.93
N ARG A 50 -13.24 -24.36 4.03
CA ARG A 50 -14.49 -23.59 4.07
C ARG A 50 -15.27 -23.81 5.37
N THR A 51 -15.48 -25.06 5.75
CA THR A 51 -16.30 -25.44 6.93
C THR A 51 -15.70 -25.00 8.26
N ARG A 52 -14.43 -24.58 8.28
CA ARG A 52 -13.71 -24.16 9.47
C ARG A 52 -13.40 -22.66 9.49
N LEU A 53 -13.77 -21.94 8.43
CA LEU A 53 -13.84 -20.49 8.49
C LEU A 53 -15.09 -20.07 9.28
N VAL A 54 -14.93 -19.04 10.10
CA VAL A 54 -16.04 -18.41 10.83
C VAL A 54 -15.93 -16.89 10.71
N GLY A 55 -16.97 -16.16 11.11
CA GLY A 55 -16.93 -14.71 11.21
C GLY A 55 -16.50 -14.00 9.91
N VAL A 56 -15.49 -13.12 10.02
CA VAL A 56 -15.01 -12.27 8.92
C VAL A 56 -14.36 -13.13 7.82
N ALA A 57 -13.64 -14.18 8.18
CA ALA A 57 -13.01 -15.07 7.21
C ALA A 57 -14.02 -15.88 6.40
N ALA A 58 -15.11 -16.33 7.02
CA ALA A 58 -16.19 -17.03 6.32
C ALA A 58 -16.85 -16.12 5.26
N ARG A 59 -17.22 -14.89 5.66
CA ARG A 59 -17.80 -13.89 4.74
C ARG A 59 -16.87 -13.57 3.58
N TRP A 60 -15.58 -13.34 3.88
CA TRP A 60 -14.59 -13.11 2.84
C TRP A 60 -14.53 -14.26 1.83
N TYR A 61 -14.62 -15.52 2.28
CA TYR A 61 -14.57 -16.67 1.38
C TYR A 61 -15.85 -16.84 0.54
N GLU A 62 -17.01 -16.44 1.07
CA GLU A 62 -18.27 -16.38 0.31
C GLU A 62 -18.18 -15.34 -0.82
N ASP A 63 -17.64 -14.15 -0.50
CA ASP A 63 -17.43 -13.06 -1.46
C ASP A 63 -16.22 -13.28 -2.38
N PHE A 64 -15.39 -14.29 -2.08
CA PHE A 64 -14.18 -14.58 -2.85
C PHE A 64 -14.55 -15.28 -4.17
N GLU A 65 -14.61 -14.49 -5.25
CA GLU A 65 -14.79 -14.97 -6.62
C GLU A 65 -13.52 -14.81 -7.46
N PRO A 66 -12.67 -15.84 -7.55
CA PRO A 66 -11.83 -16.02 -8.72
C PRO A 66 -12.58 -16.82 -9.79
N ALA A 67 -12.30 -16.50 -11.05
CA ALA A 67 -12.80 -17.22 -12.23
C ALA A 67 -12.53 -18.74 -12.17
N ASP A 68 -11.47 -19.14 -11.44
CA ASP A 68 -11.18 -20.53 -11.07
C ASP A 68 -10.79 -20.62 -9.58
N LYS A 69 -11.64 -21.23 -8.75
CA LYS A 69 -11.35 -21.55 -7.33
C LYS A 69 -10.43 -22.78 -7.21
N THR A 70 -9.25 -22.72 -7.83
CA THR A 70 -8.20 -23.73 -7.57
C THR A 70 -7.72 -23.63 -6.13
N TRP A 71 -7.29 -24.74 -5.55
CA TRP A 71 -6.86 -24.74 -4.15
C TRP A 71 -5.63 -23.83 -3.92
N ASP A 72 -4.73 -23.77 -4.90
CA ASP A 72 -3.57 -22.85 -4.85
C ASP A 72 -3.98 -21.37 -4.87
N ALA A 73 -4.95 -20.98 -5.69
CA ALA A 73 -5.46 -19.61 -5.71
C ALA A 73 -6.10 -19.21 -4.38
N VAL A 74 -6.88 -20.13 -3.78
CA VAL A 74 -7.49 -19.93 -2.45
C VAL A 74 -6.42 -19.72 -1.37
N LYS A 75 -5.40 -20.59 -1.31
CA LYS A 75 -4.30 -20.48 -0.33
C LYS A 75 -3.59 -19.12 -0.45
N LYS A 76 -3.26 -18.71 -1.68
CA LYS A 76 -2.57 -17.44 -1.94
C LYS A 76 -3.41 -16.25 -1.48
N ALA A 77 -4.66 -16.17 -1.92
CA ALA A 77 -5.56 -15.07 -1.58
C ALA A 77 -5.86 -15.00 -0.08
N PHE A 78 -6.00 -16.15 0.58
CA PHE A 78 -6.21 -16.25 2.03
C PHE A 78 -5.01 -15.70 2.81
N CYS A 79 -3.79 -16.16 2.48
CA CYS A 79 -2.58 -15.69 3.13
C CYS A 79 -2.32 -14.20 2.88
N GLU A 80 -2.67 -13.68 1.70
CA GLU A 80 -2.56 -12.24 1.41
C GLU A 80 -3.56 -11.42 2.20
N LYS A 81 -4.83 -11.86 2.25
CA LYS A 81 -5.91 -11.18 2.96
C LYS A 81 -5.69 -11.10 4.46
N PHE A 82 -5.29 -12.22 5.07
CA PHE A 82 -5.17 -12.38 6.52
C PHE A 82 -3.71 -12.42 6.99
N ARG A 83 -2.78 -11.91 6.17
CA ARG A 83 -1.42 -11.68 6.65
C ARG A 83 -1.48 -10.70 7.82
N GLU A 84 -1.29 -11.22 9.02
CA GLU A 84 -0.87 -10.44 10.17
C GLU A 84 0.41 -9.71 9.74
N GLY A 85 0.35 -8.39 9.68
CA GLY A 85 1.57 -7.60 9.63
C GLY A 85 2.34 -7.88 10.92
N ASP A 86 3.67 -7.81 10.86
CA ASP A 86 4.45 -7.76 12.10
C ASP A 86 3.91 -6.58 12.95
N PRO A 87 3.38 -6.82 14.17
CA PRO A 87 2.79 -5.75 14.99
C PRO A 87 3.79 -4.62 15.27
N ALA A 88 5.09 -4.91 15.33
CA ALA A 88 6.11 -3.90 15.48
C ALA A 88 6.24 -3.04 14.22
N VAL A 89 6.14 -3.66 13.04
CA VAL A 89 6.14 -2.94 11.75
C VAL A 89 4.87 -2.12 11.59
N GLU A 90 3.70 -2.66 11.94
CA GLU A 90 2.44 -1.93 11.88
C GLU A 90 2.44 -0.75 12.86
N SER A 91 2.90 -0.94 14.09
CA SER A 91 3.07 0.14 15.06
C SER A 91 4.07 1.19 14.57
N ALA A 92 5.16 0.79 13.92
CA ALA A 92 6.13 1.72 13.35
C ALA A 92 5.53 2.54 12.20
N LEU A 93 4.76 1.91 11.30
CA LEU A 93 4.07 2.58 10.20
C LEU A 93 3.01 3.58 10.72
N ILE A 94 2.27 3.21 11.77
CA ILE A 94 1.29 4.11 12.42
C ILE A 94 2.02 5.32 13.02
N ALA A 95 3.10 5.09 13.77
CA ALA A 95 3.91 6.16 14.32
C ALA A 95 4.48 7.07 13.22
N GLU A 96 4.95 6.48 12.11
CA GLU A 96 5.43 7.20 10.93
C GLU A 96 4.32 8.06 10.32
N ALA A 97 3.09 7.57 10.20
CA ALA A 97 1.95 8.34 9.69
C ALA A 97 1.58 9.54 10.59
N HIS A 98 1.62 9.36 11.91
CA HIS A 98 1.40 10.45 12.87
C HIS A 98 2.56 11.44 12.92
N GLY A 99 3.78 10.97 12.67
CA GLY A 99 5.01 11.77 12.63
C GLY A 99 5.29 12.42 11.28
N PHE A 100 4.58 12.02 10.23
CA PHE A 100 4.86 12.45 8.86
C PHE A 100 4.80 13.97 8.71
N GLY A 101 5.85 14.57 8.17
CA GLY A 101 6.00 16.00 7.99
C GLY A 101 7.10 16.28 6.96
N ARG A 102 7.06 17.48 6.38
CA ARG A 102 8.06 17.91 5.41
C ARG A 102 9.32 18.32 6.14
N ASP A 103 10.46 17.78 5.71
CA ASP A 103 11.74 18.14 6.32
C ASP A 103 12.17 19.54 5.85
N SER A 104 12.92 20.27 6.68
CA SER A 104 13.44 21.59 6.30
C SER A 104 14.31 21.48 5.05
N GLY A 105 14.02 22.31 4.04
CA GLY A 105 14.67 22.28 2.74
C GLY A 105 14.25 21.12 1.81
N GLU A 106 13.38 20.20 2.23
CA GLU A 106 12.88 19.12 1.37
C GLU A 106 12.01 19.68 0.24
N THR A 107 12.22 19.22 -0.99
CA THR A 107 11.40 19.61 -2.13
C THR A 107 9.97 19.08 -1.99
N LEU A 108 8.98 19.81 -2.53
CA LEU A 108 7.59 19.32 -2.55
C LEU A 108 7.48 17.96 -3.27
N SER A 109 8.33 17.71 -4.27
CA SER A 109 8.34 16.46 -5.05
C SER A 109 8.79 15.28 -4.19
N SER A 110 9.92 15.46 -3.49
CA SER A 110 10.44 14.46 -2.56
C SER A 110 9.43 14.16 -1.46
N TYR A 111 8.85 15.23 -0.89
CA TYR A 111 7.85 15.12 0.16
C TYR A 111 6.62 14.30 -0.25
N LEU A 112 6.04 14.63 -1.40
CA LEU A 112 4.89 13.90 -1.95
C LEU A 112 5.24 12.46 -2.29
N LYS A 113 6.40 12.21 -2.92
CA LYS A 113 6.86 10.85 -3.25
C LYS A 113 7.06 9.98 -2.00
N ARG A 114 7.54 10.58 -0.91
CA ARG A 114 7.71 9.91 0.40
C ARG A 114 6.35 9.61 1.03
N GLY A 115 5.41 10.55 0.94
CA GLY A 115 4.03 10.38 1.40
C GLY A 115 3.30 9.27 0.64
N GLU A 116 3.41 9.23 -0.68
CA GLU A 116 2.80 8.22 -1.54
C GLU A 116 3.30 6.81 -1.20
N LYS A 117 4.62 6.65 -1.05
CA LYS A 117 5.23 5.38 -0.63
C LYS A 117 4.69 4.89 0.72
N LEU A 118 4.51 5.79 1.69
CA LEU A 118 3.97 5.44 3.00
C LEU A 118 2.46 5.13 2.91
N TYR A 119 1.71 5.90 2.12
CA TYR A 119 0.27 5.72 1.91
C TYR A 119 -0.08 4.31 1.43
N HIS A 120 0.69 3.76 0.49
CA HIS A 120 0.49 2.40 -0.02
C HIS A 120 0.82 1.29 0.99
N LYS A 121 1.66 1.57 2.00
CA LYS A 121 1.98 0.62 3.08
C LYS A 121 0.92 0.62 4.18
N LEU A 122 0.23 1.74 4.37
CA LEU A 122 -0.80 1.89 5.41
C LEU A 122 -2.12 1.22 5.03
N ARG A 123 -2.84 0.73 6.05
CA ARG A 123 -4.16 0.11 5.93
C ARG A 123 -5.23 0.96 6.60
N GLY A 124 -6.44 0.93 6.04
CA GLY A 124 -7.65 1.47 6.67
C GLY A 124 -7.53 2.94 7.07
N THR A 125 -7.95 3.25 8.31
CA THR A 125 -8.06 4.61 8.85
C THR A 125 -6.73 5.35 8.96
N PHE A 126 -5.59 4.65 9.05
CA PHE A 126 -4.27 5.28 9.15
C PHE A 126 -3.85 6.01 7.87
N ARG A 127 -4.44 5.65 6.72
CA ARG A 127 -4.29 6.45 5.50
C ARG A 127 -4.81 7.87 5.69
N GLN A 128 -5.95 8.02 6.36
CA GLN A 128 -6.52 9.34 6.63
C GLN A 128 -5.71 10.13 7.64
N THR A 129 -5.10 9.45 8.63
CA THR A 129 -4.10 10.06 9.51
C THR A 129 -2.94 10.62 8.69
N LEU A 130 -2.38 9.85 7.76
CA LEU A 130 -1.29 10.30 6.90
C LEU A 130 -1.70 11.50 6.03
N LEU A 131 -2.85 11.45 5.35
CA LEU A 131 -3.32 12.57 4.51
C LEU A 131 -3.54 13.85 5.34
N THR A 132 -4.04 13.69 6.57
CA THR A 132 -4.16 14.80 7.51
C THR A 132 -2.78 15.38 7.87
N SER A 133 -1.82 14.54 8.25
CA SER A 133 -0.44 14.95 8.55
C SER A 133 0.26 15.61 7.37
N LEU A 134 0.05 15.08 6.15
CA LEU A 134 0.59 15.60 4.89
C LEU A 134 0.24 17.07 4.67
N ILE A 135 -1.00 17.44 4.98
CA ILE A 135 -1.49 18.80 4.79
C ILE A 135 -1.11 19.69 5.97
N LEU A 136 -1.29 19.22 7.21
CA LEU A 136 -0.99 19.99 8.42
C LEU A 136 0.50 20.30 8.60
N ARG A 137 1.39 19.55 7.93
CA ARG A 137 2.85 19.70 8.00
C ARG A 137 3.50 19.82 6.62
N LEU A 138 2.76 20.45 5.70
CA LEU A 138 3.18 20.71 4.31
C LEU A 138 4.27 21.78 4.20
N ASN A 139 4.29 22.73 5.14
CA ASN A 139 5.26 23.82 5.15
C ASN A 139 6.63 23.32 5.62
N ASP A 140 7.69 23.68 4.89
CA ASP A 140 9.09 23.38 5.26
C ASP A 140 9.72 24.44 6.18
N GLY A 141 8.99 25.53 6.46
CA GLY A 141 9.42 26.67 7.27
C GLY A 141 10.07 27.80 6.47
N ASP A 142 10.40 27.59 5.20
CA ASP A 142 11.28 28.49 4.44
C ASP A 142 10.60 29.05 3.18
N LYS A 143 9.77 28.25 2.49
CA LYS A 143 9.20 28.59 1.17
C LYS A 143 7.69 28.43 1.13
N ASP A 144 7.03 29.42 0.53
CA ASP A 144 5.58 29.48 0.35
C ASP A 144 4.81 29.18 1.65
N LEU A 145 5.02 30.04 2.66
CA LEU A 145 4.53 29.85 4.02
C LEU A 145 3.01 29.68 4.14
N ARG A 146 2.25 30.10 3.11
CA ARG A 146 0.79 30.04 3.06
C ARG A 146 0.26 28.90 2.19
N LEU A 147 1.12 28.06 1.61
CA LEU A 147 0.68 26.93 0.78
C LEU A 147 -0.25 26.00 1.57
N GLN A 148 0.10 25.70 2.82
CA GLN A 148 -0.73 24.90 3.71
C GLN A 148 -2.13 25.51 3.86
N GLU A 149 -2.22 26.81 4.19
CA GLU A 149 -3.50 27.51 4.38
C GLU A 149 -4.37 27.38 3.12
N ARG A 150 -3.79 27.66 1.94
CA ARG A 150 -4.53 27.61 0.66
C ARG A 150 -5.05 26.22 0.33
N VAL A 151 -4.25 25.17 0.58
CA VAL A 151 -4.65 23.78 0.36
C VAL A 151 -5.79 23.39 1.32
N GLN A 152 -5.67 23.76 2.60
CA GLN A 152 -6.70 23.46 3.59
C GLN A 152 -8.03 24.16 3.27
N ASP A 153 -7.98 25.45 2.93
CA ASP A 153 -9.17 26.23 2.60
C ASP A 153 -9.91 25.65 1.39
N ARG A 154 -9.17 25.18 0.38
CA ARG A 154 -9.75 24.62 -0.84
C ARG A 154 -10.35 23.23 -0.63
N LEU A 155 -9.65 22.35 0.10
CA LEU A 155 -10.20 21.05 0.50
C LEU A 155 -11.44 21.21 1.39
N TYR A 156 -11.47 22.24 2.23
CA TYR A 156 -12.65 22.56 3.04
C TYR A 156 -13.83 23.03 2.18
N ALA A 157 -13.57 23.88 1.19
CA ALA A 157 -14.58 24.33 0.24
C ALA A 157 -15.15 23.17 -0.59
N ASP A 158 -14.32 22.19 -0.95
CA ASP A 158 -14.72 21.01 -1.73
C ASP A 158 -15.38 19.92 -0.87
N GLY A 159 -15.48 20.12 0.45
CA GLY A 159 -16.08 19.17 1.39
C GLY A 159 -15.21 17.95 1.67
N GLU A 160 -13.94 17.96 1.25
CA GLU A 160 -12.98 16.87 1.46
C GLU A 160 -12.19 17.04 2.77
N TRP A 161 -12.32 18.19 3.42
CA TRP A 161 -11.73 18.50 4.72
C TRP A 161 -12.79 18.76 5.78
N GLY A 162 -12.69 18.05 6.91
CA GLY A 162 -13.54 18.26 8.09
C GLY A 162 -13.02 19.38 8.98
N LYS A 163 -13.49 19.42 10.24
CA LYS A 163 -13.08 20.45 11.22
C LYS A 163 -11.57 20.53 11.45
N SER A 164 -10.85 19.40 11.36
CA SER A 164 -9.39 19.36 11.56
C SER A 164 -8.71 18.13 10.92
N VAL A 165 -9.43 17.38 10.08
CA VAL A 165 -8.98 16.09 9.55
C VAL A 165 -9.49 15.89 8.14
N ALA A 166 -8.74 15.12 7.35
CA ALA A 166 -9.20 14.62 6.06
C ALA A 166 -10.49 13.80 6.21
N THR A 167 -11.40 13.94 5.26
CA THR A 167 -12.59 13.09 5.18
C THR A 167 -12.24 11.69 4.71
N ALA A 168 -13.09 10.70 5.01
CA ALA A 168 -12.84 9.31 4.61
C ALA A 168 -12.76 9.11 3.09
N THR A 169 -13.31 10.04 2.30
CA THR A 169 -13.35 10.00 0.83
C THR A 169 -12.12 10.62 0.18
N LEU A 170 -11.37 11.47 0.90
CA LEU A 170 -10.17 12.11 0.36
C LEU A 170 -9.10 11.07 0.04
N THR A 171 -8.54 11.13 -1.17
CA THR A 171 -7.46 10.24 -1.62
C THR A 171 -6.11 10.97 -1.70
N PHE A 172 -5.04 10.19 -1.86
CA PHE A 172 -3.71 10.77 -2.08
C PHE A 172 -3.62 11.60 -3.37
N ASN A 173 -4.29 11.17 -4.45
CA ASN A 173 -4.29 11.90 -5.71
C ASN A 173 -4.96 13.25 -5.58
N ASP A 174 -6.08 13.33 -4.83
CA ASP A 174 -6.78 14.59 -4.58
C ASP A 174 -5.87 15.56 -3.83
N VAL A 175 -5.17 15.09 -2.79
CA VAL A 175 -4.18 15.91 -2.06
C VAL A 175 -3.05 16.40 -2.97
N ARG A 176 -2.49 15.51 -3.79
CA ARG A 176 -1.40 15.84 -4.72
C ARG A 176 -1.84 16.89 -5.74
N ASP A 177 -2.99 16.69 -6.36
CA ASP A 177 -3.53 17.58 -7.38
C ASP A 177 -3.94 18.92 -6.75
N MET A 178 -4.48 18.92 -5.52
CA MET A 178 -4.77 20.14 -4.77
C MET A 178 -3.51 20.95 -4.44
N ILE A 179 -2.45 20.30 -3.96
CA ILE A 179 -1.15 20.97 -3.71
C ILE A 179 -0.61 21.56 -5.00
N TRP A 180 -0.79 20.86 -6.12
CA TRP A 180 -0.38 21.35 -7.44
C TRP A 180 -1.12 22.62 -7.85
N GLU A 181 -2.43 22.68 -7.62
CA GLU A 181 -3.24 23.86 -7.94
C GLU A 181 -2.94 25.05 -7.02
N CYS A 182 -2.68 24.79 -5.74
CA CYS A 182 -2.45 25.84 -4.74
C CYS A 182 -1.03 26.41 -4.72
N ARG A 183 -0.08 25.82 -5.45
CA ARG A 183 1.31 26.29 -5.47
C ARG A 183 1.42 27.65 -6.17
N SER A 184 2.26 28.52 -5.62
CA SER A 184 2.56 29.81 -6.27
C SER A 184 3.49 29.60 -7.48
N SER A 185 3.54 30.57 -8.40
CA SER A 185 4.44 30.53 -9.55
C SER A 185 5.94 30.53 -9.18
N THR A 186 6.25 30.79 -7.91
CA THR A 186 7.60 30.72 -7.31
C THR A 186 7.92 29.37 -6.67
N SER A 187 6.96 28.45 -6.60
CA SER A 187 7.18 27.08 -6.14
C SER A 187 7.85 26.23 -7.21
N GLU A 188 8.68 25.28 -6.79
CA GLU A 188 9.38 24.32 -7.65
C GLU A 188 8.45 23.62 -8.65
N LYS A 189 8.93 23.39 -9.88
CA LYS A 189 8.20 22.59 -10.88
C LYS A 189 8.20 21.13 -10.45
N LEU A 190 7.06 20.64 -9.99
CA LEU A 190 6.80 19.21 -9.87
C LEU A 190 6.53 18.62 -11.26
N VAL A 191 6.73 17.31 -11.47
CA VAL A 191 6.36 16.59 -12.72
C VAL A 191 5.16 15.70 -12.42
N ARG A 192 4.11 15.74 -13.26
CA ARG A 192 2.93 14.88 -13.10
C ARG A 192 3.32 13.48 -13.57
N GLY A 193 3.06 12.46 -12.75
CA GLY A 193 3.58 11.09 -12.89
C GLY A 193 3.18 10.28 -14.13
N ASP A 194 2.66 10.92 -15.20
CA ASP A 194 2.36 10.29 -16.49
C ASP A 194 3.35 10.68 -17.62
N GLU A 195 4.32 11.57 -17.35
CA GLU A 195 5.43 11.81 -18.28
C GLU A 195 6.64 10.94 -17.89
N VAL A 196 6.53 9.65 -18.19
CA VAL A 196 7.72 8.77 -18.27
C VAL A 196 8.34 8.98 -19.65
N ASP A 197 9.47 9.67 -19.66
CA ASP A 197 10.52 9.70 -20.68
C ASP A 197 10.16 9.17 -22.07
N ALA A 198 9.72 10.08 -22.93
CA ALA A 198 9.78 9.94 -24.39
C ALA A 198 10.88 10.83 -25.00
N SER A 199 11.91 11.21 -24.23
CA SER A 199 13.00 12.09 -24.69
C SER A 199 14.39 11.45 -24.81
N GLU A 200 14.56 10.14 -24.60
CA GLU A 200 15.83 9.46 -24.94
C GLU A 200 15.81 8.84 -26.36
N ARG A 201 15.35 9.60 -27.35
CA ARG A 201 15.57 9.30 -28.77
C ARG A 201 15.76 10.58 -29.59
N ASP A 202 16.99 11.10 -29.56
CA ASP A 202 17.67 11.78 -30.67
C ASP A 202 19.14 11.94 -30.19
N GLY A 203 20.16 11.35 -30.80
CA GLY A 203 20.50 11.44 -32.21
C GLY A 203 21.71 12.36 -32.35
N SER A 204 22.92 11.83 -32.14
CA SER A 204 24.16 12.47 -32.63
C SER A 204 25.29 11.45 -32.69
N ASP A 205 25.30 10.68 -33.78
CA ASP A 205 26.52 10.16 -34.38
C ASP A 205 27.22 11.28 -35.17
N GLU A 206 28.56 11.21 -35.18
CA GLU A 206 29.52 11.82 -36.13
C GLU A 206 29.69 13.35 -36.08
N ASP A 207 30.86 13.94 -36.26
CA ASP A 207 32.29 13.55 -36.23
C ASP A 207 33.04 14.90 -36.31
N LEU A 208 34.31 14.97 -35.88
CA LEU A 208 35.39 15.80 -36.46
C LEU A 208 36.50 16.07 -35.44
N ALA A 209 37.50 15.19 -35.51
CA ALA A 209 38.85 15.45 -35.04
C ALA A 209 39.43 16.69 -35.72
N THR A 210 39.96 17.61 -34.94
CA THR A 210 40.85 18.68 -35.41
C THR A 210 42.30 18.18 -35.42
N PRO A 211 43.07 18.45 -36.48
CA PRO A 211 44.48 18.09 -36.52
C PRO A 211 45.32 19.12 -35.75
N THR A 212 46.16 18.64 -34.84
CA THR A 212 47.27 19.39 -34.27
C THR A 212 48.35 19.55 -35.33
N GLY A 213 48.53 20.77 -35.83
CA GLY A 213 49.80 21.21 -36.42
C GLY A 213 50.51 22.07 -35.38
N ASP A 214 51.80 21.83 -35.19
CA ASP A 214 52.78 22.90 -35.05
C ASP A 214 54.18 22.35 -35.35
N ASP A 215 54.90 23.18 -36.12
CA ASP A 215 56.25 23.05 -36.62
C ASP A 215 57.31 23.11 -35.50
N ASP A 216 58.33 22.25 -35.59
CA ASP A 216 59.77 22.56 -35.57
C ASP A 216 60.63 21.30 -35.80
#